data_AF-A0A6A5V475-F1
#
_entry.id   AF-A0A6A5V475-F1
#
_cell.length_a   1.000
_cell.length_b   1.000
_cell.length_c   1.000
_cell.angle_alpha   90.00
_cell.angle_beta   90.00
_cell.angle_gamma   90.00
#
_symmetry.space_group_name_H-M   'P 1'
#
loop_
_entity.id
_entity.type
_entity.pdbx_description
1 polymer ?
#
loop_
_entity_poly.entity_id
_entity_poly.type
_entity_poly.pdbx_seq_one_letter_code
_entity_poly.pdbx_strand_id
1 'polypeptide(L)'
;MYELTNVSTGVALPYAHFLHNAHRFLVGSNVTLIMFYVGLWSIKLGFLVFFYRLGDQIRTYQTFWWIVLVFTVASGLVCIGDIQYHCLSDPTEKVLVNCPTESAIRFQEITIKLNCALDVVTDVMIFAIVRVTVVSQGYTTSHYQAEISWLCFWSFMEFSIAFAAGKHEYGTLNDRDPSKQ
;
A
#
# COMPACT_ATOMS: atom_id res chain seq x y z
N MET A 1 -6.19 19.55 -14.28
CA MET A 1 -5.92 19.48 -12.83
C MET A 1 -6.07 20.85 -12.17
N TYR A 2 -5.37 21.89 -12.64
CA TYR A 2 -5.44 23.26 -12.08
C TYR A 2 -6.87 23.86 -12.02
N GLU A 3 -7.68 23.71 -13.08
CA GLU A 3 -9.11 24.10 -13.08
C GLU A 3 -9.92 23.39 -11.98
N LEU A 4 -9.59 22.13 -11.72
CA LEU A 4 -10.29 21.32 -10.71
C LEU A 4 -9.98 21.83 -9.30
N THR A 5 -8.72 22.20 -9.06
CA THR A 5 -8.27 22.78 -7.80
C THR A 5 -8.94 24.13 -7.54
N ASN A 6 -8.98 25.03 -8.53
CA ASN A 6 -9.60 26.34 -8.38
C ASN A 6 -11.12 26.28 -8.13
N VAL A 7 -11.82 25.31 -8.73
CA VAL A 7 -13.24 25.09 -8.44
C VAL A 7 -13.42 24.46 -7.05
N SER A 8 -12.54 23.53 -6.65
CA SER A 8 -12.61 22.91 -5.31
C SER A 8 -12.33 23.89 -4.17
N THR A 9 -11.52 24.92 -4.41
CA THR A 9 -11.20 25.98 -3.43
C THR A 9 -12.19 27.14 -3.46
N GLY A 10 -13.25 27.06 -4.28
CA GLY A 10 -14.28 28.10 -4.39
C GLY A 10 -13.84 29.36 -5.13
N VAL A 11 -12.69 29.32 -5.82
CA VAL A 11 -12.11 30.47 -6.55
C VAL A 11 -12.74 30.64 -7.94
N ALA A 12 -13.35 29.58 -8.50
CA ALA A 12 -14.04 29.60 -9.79
C ALA A 12 -15.39 28.87 -9.75
N LEU A 13 -16.39 29.41 -10.46
CA LEU A 13 -17.74 28.80 -10.59
C LEU A 13 -17.72 27.62 -11.57
N PRO A 14 -18.40 26.49 -11.27
CA PRO A 14 -18.45 25.33 -12.16
C PRO A 14 -19.26 25.63 -13.43
N TYR A 15 -18.62 25.54 -14.59
CA TYR A 15 -19.26 25.71 -15.90
C TYR A 15 -19.84 24.39 -16.43
N ALA A 16 -20.90 24.42 -17.26
CA ALA A 16 -21.60 23.22 -17.75
C ALA A 16 -20.69 22.18 -18.44
N HIS A 17 -19.60 22.62 -19.09
CA HIS A 17 -18.65 21.73 -19.77
C HIS A 17 -17.49 21.24 -18.88
N PHE A 18 -17.33 21.80 -17.68
CA PHE A 18 -16.25 21.44 -16.75
C PHE A 18 -16.41 20.01 -16.24
N LEU A 19 -17.65 19.60 -15.95
CA LEU A 19 -17.98 18.31 -15.35
C LEU A 19 -17.64 17.13 -16.29
N HIS A 20 -17.87 17.32 -17.60
CA HIS A 20 -17.54 16.32 -18.63
C HIS A 20 -16.02 16.11 -18.77
N ASN A 21 -15.25 17.20 -18.71
CA ASN A 21 -13.80 17.14 -18.80
C ASN A 21 -13.18 16.56 -17.51
N ALA A 22 -13.75 16.90 -16.35
CA ALA A 22 -13.37 16.35 -15.06
C ALA A 22 -13.59 14.83 -15.00
N HIS A 23 -14.75 14.35 -15.46
CA HIS A 23 -15.05 12.92 -15.53
C HIS A 23 -14.05 12.15 -16.39
N ARG A 24 -13.73 12.65 -17.60
CA ARG A 24 -12.72 12.02 -18.47
C ARG A 24 -11.34 11.95 -17.81
N PHE A 25 -10.96 12.99 -17.06
CA PHE A 25 -9.71 13.00 -16.30
C PHE A 25 -9.73 12.00 -15.13
N LEU A 26 -10.83 11.91 -14.38
CA LEU A 26 -11.00 10.98 -13.26
C LEU A 26 -10.93 9.51 -13.72
N VAL A 27 -11.61 9.16 -14.81
CA VAL A 27 -11.54 7.83 -15.42
C VAL A 27 -10.11 7.53 -15.89
N GLY A 28 -9.43 8.49 -16.54
CA GLY A 28 -8.04 8.33 -16.96
C GLY A 28 -7.07 8.13 -15.78
N SER A 29 -7.30 8.85 -14.68
CA SER A 29 -6.51 8.71 -13.45
C SER A 29 -6.71 7.33 -12.81
N ASN A 30 -7.94 6.80 -12.81
CA ASN A 30 -8.24 5.47 -12.28
C ASN A 30 -7.44 4.38 -13.00
N VAL A 31 -7.47 4.41 -14.34
CA VAL A 31 -6.79 3.41 -15.17
C VAL A 31 -5.28 3.43 -14.90
N THR A 32 -4.69 4.62 -14.78
CA THR A 32 -3.27 4.78 -14.43
C THR A 32 -2.96 4.20 -13.06
N LEU A 33 -3.82 4.44 -12.06
CA LEU A 33 -3.64 3.92 -10.70
C LEU A 33 -3.71 2.39 -10.68
N ILE A 34 -4.69 1.80 -11.37
CA ILE A 34 -4.82 0.33 -11.48
C ILE A 34 -3.60 -0.26 -12.19
N MET A 35 -3.13 0.34 -13.29
CA MET A 35 -1.92 -0.09 -13.99
C MET A 35 -0.68 -0.07 -13.08
N PHE A 36 -0.54 1.00 -12.29
CA PHE A 36 0.55 1.11 -11.33
C PHE A 36 0.49 0.03 -10.25
N TYR A 37 -0.69 -0.19 -9.65
CA TYR A 37 -0.88 -1.25 -8.66
C TYR A 37 -0.56 -2.63 -9.25
N VAL A 38 -1.20 -3.02 -10.36
CA VAL A 38 -0.95 -4.34 -10.99
C VAL A 38 0.53 -4.51 -11.35
N GLY A 39 1.20 -3.44 -11.76
CA GLY A 39 2.66 -3.42 -11.98
C GLY A 39 3.46 -3.78 -10.72
N LEU A 40 3.25 -3.06 -9.61
CA LEU A 40 3.92 -3.35 -8.33
C LEU A 40 3.68 -4.79 -7.86
N TRP A 41 2.44 -5.24 -7.96
CA TRP A 41 2.03 -6.59 -7.59
C TRP A 41 2.71 -7.66 -8.45
N SER A 42 2.81 -7.43 -9.77
CA SER A 42 3.48 -8.35 -10.69
C SER A 42 4.98 -8.49 -10.40
N ILE A 43 5.65 -7.39 -10.04
CA ILE A 43 7.08 -7.37 -9.71
C ILE A 43 7.32 -8.16 -8.41
N LYS A 44 6.51 -7.94 -7.37
CA LYS A 44 6.59 -8.66 -6.09
C LYS A 44 6.40 -10.17 -6.29
N LEU A 45 5.38 -10.57 -7.05
CA LEU A 45 5.13 -11.97 -7.37
C LEU A 45 6.26 -12.58 -8.20
N GLY A 46 6.83 -11.83 -9.15
CA GLY A 46 8.01 -12.24 -9.91
C GLY A 46 9.21 -12.54 -9.00
N PHE A 47 9.48 -11.68 -8.02
CA PHE A 47 10.51 -11.91 -7.01
C PHE A 47 10.24 -13.15 -6.17
N LEU A 48 9.02 -13.32 -5.66
CA LEU A 48 8.63 -14.51 -4.88
C LEU A 48 8.84 -15.81 -5.69
N VAL A 49 8.41 -15.85 -6.95
CA VAL A 49 8.60 -17.03 -7.83
C VAL A 49 10.08 -17.30 -8.08
N PHE A 50 10.90 -16.26 -8.26
CA PHE A 50 12.35 -16.41 -8.39
C PHE A 50 12.98 -17.05 -7.15
N PHE A 51 12.62 -16.57 -5.95
CA PHE A 51 13.14 -17.13 -4.69
C PHE A 51 12.60 -18.53 -4.38
N TYR A 52 11.40 -18.88 -4.85
CA TYR A 52 10.90 -20.24 -4.76
C TYR A 52 11.83 -21.23 -5.46
N ARG A 53 12.23 -20.90 -6.69
CA ARG A 53 13.13 -21.73 -7.51
C ARG A 53 14.51 -21.88 -6.89
N LEU A 54 14.99 -20.88 -6.15
CA LEU A 54 16.30 -20.91 -5.50
C LEU A 54 16.33 -21.73 -4.21
N GLY A 55 15.21 -21.77 -3.46
CA GLY A 55 15.11 -22.46 -2.17
C GLY A 55 14.49 -23.86 -2.22
N ASP A 56 14.43 -24.50 -3.39
CA ASP A 56 13.72 -25.77 -3.62
C ASP A 56 14.19 -26.94 -2.72
N GLN A 57 15.43 -26.86 -2.22
CA GLN A 57 16.04 -27.94 -1.44
C GLN A 57 15.56 -28.02 0.03
N ILE A 58 14.81 -27.02 0.56
CA ILE A 58 14.44 -26.96 1.99
C ILE A 58 12.91 -26.85 2.17
N ARG A 59 12.29 -27.87 2.78
CA ARG A 59 10.83 -27.93 3.01
C ARG A 59 10.27 -26.87 3.95
N THR A 60 11.01 -26.52 5.02
CA THR A 60 10.58 -25.47 5.96
C THR A 60 10.42 -24.14 5.25
N TYR A 61 11.35 -23.83 4.34
CA TYR A 61 11.32 -22.62 3.52
C TYR A 61 10.08 -22.57 2.59
N GLN A 62 9.73 -23.69 1.95
CA GLN A 62 8.56 -23.77 1.07
C GLN A 62 7.24 -23.48 1.82
N THR A 63 7.14 -23.84 3.10
CA THR A 63 5.93 -23.55 3.91
C THR A 63 5.80 -22.06 4.18
N PHE A 64 6.88 -21.39 4.61
CA PHE A 64 6.89 -19.93 4.81
C PHE A 64 6.62 -19.18 3.52
N TRP A 65 7.15 -19.67 2.40
CA TRP A 65 6.91 -19.08 1.08
C TRP A 65 5.42 -19.05 0.72
N TRP A 66 4.69 -20.15 0.94
CA TRP A 66 3.24 -20.19 0.70
C TRP A 66 2.46 -19.20 1.58
N ILE A 67 2.86 -19.04 2.85
CA ILE A 67 2.23 -18.05 3.74
C ILE A 67 2.42 -16.63 3.19
N VAL A 68 3.65 -16.27 2.80
CA VAL A 68 3.93 -14.94 2.27
C VAL A 68 3.25 -14.72 0.92
N LEU A 69 3.19 -15.74 0.05
CA LEU A 69 2.45 -15.64 -1.22
C LEU A 69 0.97 -15.37 -0.96
N VAL A 70 0.33 -16.13 -0.09
CA VAL A 70 -1.11 -15.96 0.21
C VAL A 70 -1.36 -14.59 0.82
N PHE A 71 -0.53 -14.15 1.75
CA PHE A 71 -0.65 -12.82 2.36
C PHE A 71 -0.46 -11.70 1.34
N THR A 72 0.51 -11.84 0.45
CA THR A 72 0.76 -10.92 -0.66
C THR A 72 -0.52 -10.89 -1.53
N VAL A 73 -0.93 -11.99 -2.14
CA VAL A 73 -2.12 -12.01 -3.02
C VAL A 73 -3.38 -11.46 -2.33
N ALA A 74 -3.61 -11.78 -1.06
CA ALA A 74 -4.75 -11.28 -0.29
C ALA A 74 -4.72 -9.75 -0.14
N SER A 75 -3.58 -9.16 0.22
CA SER A 75 -3.44 -7.71 0.33
C SER A 75 -3.58 -7.00 -1.02
N GLY A 76 -3.19 -7.64 -2.13
CA GLY A 76 -3.42 -7.09 -3.47
C GLY A 76 -4.90 -7.05 -3.85
N LEU A 77 -5.65 -8.08 -3.49
CA LEU A 77 -7.10 -8.10 -3.69
C LEU A 77 -7.83 -7.05 -2.84
N VAL A 78 -7.38 -6.86 -1.59
CA VAL A 78 -7.91 -5.80 -0.70
C VAL A 78 -7.67 -4.42 -1.32
N CYS A 79 -6.44 -4.13 -1.74
CA CYS A 79 -6.10 -2.86 -2.39
C CYS A 79 -6.93 -2.57 -3.64
N ILE A 80 -7.28 -3.60 -4.44
CA ILE A 80 -8.13 -3.46 -5.63
C ILE A 80 -9.60 -3.24 -5.23
N GLY A 81 -10.09 -3.97 -4.23
CA GLY A 81 -11.48 -3.87 -3.76
C GLY A 81 -11.80 -2.56 -3.06
N ASP A 82 -10.79 -1.91 -2.47
CA ASP A 82 -10.88 -0.62 -1.80
C ASP A 82 -11.05 0.58 -2.76
N ILE A 83 -10.88 0.36 -4.07
CA ILE A 83 -11.06 1.39 -5.09
C ILE A 83 -12.57 1.68 -5.25
N GLN A 84 -13.00 2.90 -4.93
CA GLN A 84 -14.39 3.32 -5.09
C GLN A 84 -14.75 3.57 -6.56
N TYR A 85 -14.98 2.49 -7.31
CA TYR A 85 -15.37 2.54 -8.73
C TYR A 85 -16.64 3.35 -9.00
N HIS A 86 -17.58 3.37 -8.04
CA HIS A 86 -18.82 4.14 -8.13
C HIS A 86 -18.53 5.65 -8.27
N CYS A 87 -17.69 6.22 -7.42
CA CYS A 87 -17.35 7.66 -7.48
C CYS A 87 -16.53 8.06 -8.72
N LEU A 88 -16.01 7.09 -9.46
CA LEU A 88 -15.04 7.31 -10.53
C LEU A 88 -15.60 7.00 -11.92
N SER A 89 -16.74 6.30 -12.01
CA SER A 89 -17.36 5.88 -13.27
C SER A 89 -18.87 6.16 -13.38
N ASP A 90 -19.54 6.55 -12.29
CA ASP A 90 -20.98 6.84 -12.32
C ASP A 90 -21.34 8.23 -12.90
N PRO A 91 -22.59 8.40 -13.37
CA PRO A 91 -23.07 9.66 -13.93
C PRO A 91 -22.99 10.83 -12.95
N THR A 92 -22.64 11.97 -13.52
CA THR A 92 -22.08 13.16 -12.87
C THR A 92 -22.95 13.84 -11.82
N GLU A 93 -24.27 13.60 -11.82
CA GLU A 93 -25.21 14.22 -10.88
C GLU A 93 -25.18 13.53 -9.50
N LYS A 94 -24.94 12.21 -9.46
CA LYS A 94 -24.86 11.46 -8.20
C LYS A 94 -23.47 11.53 -7.58
N VAL A 95 -22.44 11.64 -8.41
CA VAL A 95 -21.03 11.72 -7.97
C VAL A 95 -20.76 13.01 -7.19
N LEU A 96 -21.24 14.16 -7.67
CA LEU A 96 -20.91 15.46 -7.06
C LEU A 96 -21.53 15.66 -5.67
N VAL A 97 -22.65 14.98 -5.37
CA VAL A 97 -23.32 15.08 -4.06
C VAL A 97 -22.83 13.99 -3.10
N ASN A 98 -22.58 12.78 -3.61
CA ASN A 98 -22.31 11.62 -2.76
C ASN A 98 -20.81 11.41 -2.48
N CYS A 99 -19.92 11.82 -3.39
CA CYS A 99 -18.47 11.63 -3.26
C CYS A 99 -17.74 12.63 -2.33
N PRO A 100 -18.12 13.92 -2.22
CA PRO A 100 -17.51 14.80 -1.21
C PRO A 100 -18.05 14.57 0.21
N THR A 101 -18.84 13.52 0.43
CA THR A 101 -19.34 13.17 1.76
C THR A 101 -18.16 12.89 2.69
N GLU A 102 -18.17 13.49 3.89
CA GLU A 102 -17.09 13.35 4.88
C GLU A 102 -16.77 11.89 5.24
N SER A 103 -17.75 10.99 5.19
CA SER A 103 -17.55 9.57 5.42
C SER A 103 -16.73 8.88 4.32
N ALA A 104 -16.93 9.26 3.06
CA ALA A 104 -16.18 8.70 1.92
C ALA A 104 -14.73 9.22 1.90
N ILE A 105 -14.54 10.50 2.21
CA ILE A 105 -13.21 11.11 2.31
C ILE A 105 -12.40 10.48 3.44
N ARG A 106 -12.99 10.32 4.63
CA ARG A 106 -12.31 9.67 5.76
C ARG A 106 -11.98 8.20 5.48
N PHE A 107 -12.85 7.50 4.77
CA PHE A 107 -12.58 6.13 4.36
C PHE A 107 -11.37 6.07 3.42
N GLN A 108 -11.32 6.94 2.40
CA GLN A 108 -10.20 6.99 1.45
C GLN A 108 -8.86 7.31 2.12
N GLU A 109 -8.84 8.21 3.11
CA GLU A 109 -7.63 8.54 3.86
C GLU A 109 -7.13 7.37 4.71
N ILE A 110 -8.04 6.63 5.35
CA ILE A 110 -7.68 5.44 6.14
C ILE A 110 -7.18 4.33 5.21
N THR A 111 -7.91 4.07 4.13
CA THR A 111 -7.58 3.06 3.13
C THR A 111 -6.21 3.31 2.49
N ILE A 112 -5.88 4.55 2.10
CA ILE A 112 -4.56 4.82 1.49
C ILE A 112 -3.41 4.62 2.48
N LYS A 113 -3.61 4.97 3.76
CA LYS A 113 -2.64 4.70 4.84
C LYS A 113 -2.49 3.20 5.08
N LEU A 114 -3.60 2.45 5.08
CA LEU A 114 -3.58 0.99 5.23
C LEU A 114 -2.91 0.29 4.05
N ASN A 115 -3.23 0.69 2.81
CA ASN A 115 -2.62 0.12 1.61
C ASN A 115 -1.10 0.36 1.60
N CYS A 116 -0.66 1.57 1.98
CA CYS A 116 0.76 1.86 2.14
C CYS A 116 1.41 0.97 3.22
N ALA A 117 0.78 0.84 4.39
CA ALA A 117 1.30 -0.02 5.46
C ALA A 117 1.39 -1.50 5.02
N LEU A 118 0.37 -2.02 4.35
CA LEU A 118 0.36 -3.38 3.80
C LEU A 118 1.47 -3.58 2.76
N ASP A 119 1.69 -2.60 1.89
CA ASP A 119 2.75 -2.65 0.89
C ASP A 119 4.13 -2.81 1.57
N VAL A 120 4.43 -1.99 2.57
CA VAL A 120 5.72 -2.09 3.28
C VAL A 120 5.83 -3.40 4.08
N VAL A 121 4.75 -3.87 4.70
CA VAL A 121 4.75 -5.15 5.42
C VAL A 121 5.04 -6.32 4.46
N THR A 122 4.42 -6.34 3.27
CA THR A 122 4.71 -7.37 2.26
C THR A 122 6.16 -7.32 1.80
N ASP A 123 6.76 -6.13 1.63
CA ASP A 123 8.16 -5.98 1.26
C ASP A 123 9.12 -6.47 2.34
N VAL A 124 8.83 -6.17 3.60
CA VAL A 124 9.62 -6.69 4.75
C VAL A 124 9.55 -8.22 4.80
N MET A 125 8.36 -8.81 4.58
CA MET A 125 8.19 -10.26 4.56
C MET A 125 8.96 -10.90 3.40
N ILE A 126 8.92 -10.31 2.20
CA ILE A 126 9.69 -10.78 1.04
C ILE A 126 11.19 -10.66 1.33
N PHE A 127 11.66 -9.53 1.88
CA PHE A 127 13.07 -9.34 2.20
C PHE A 127 13.56 -10.31 3.28
N ALA A 128 12.73 -10.63 4.28
CA ALA A 128 13.02 -11.63 5.29
C ALA A 128 13.23 -13.02 4.64
N ILE A 129 12.38 -13.41 3.69
CA ILE A 129 12.55 -14.64 2.89
C ILE A 129 13.89 -14.62 2.16
N VAL A 130 14.23 -13.51 1.46
CA VAL A 130 15.53 -13.40 0.76
C VAL A 130 16.69 -13.57 1.71
N ARG A 131 16.68 -12.88 2.85
CA ARG A 131 17.72 -13.00 3.88
C ARG A 131 17.89 -14.45 4.33
N VAL A 132 16.79 -15.14 4.63
CA VAL A 132 16.83 -16.54 5.07
C VAL A 132 17.37 -17.45 3.98
N THR A 133 16.97 -17.28 2.71
CA THR A 133 17.51 -18.11 1.60
C THR A 133 19.00 -17.90 1.39
N VAL A 134 19.46 -16.64 1.37
CA VAL A 134 20.88 -16.31 1.17
C VAL A 134 21.73 -16.79 2.35
N VAL A 135 21.24 -16.62 3.59
CA VAL A 135 21.94 -17.11 4.78
C VAL A 135 21.95 -18.64 4.82
N SER A 136 20.85 -19.31 4.46
CA SER A 136 20.80 -20.77 4.40
C SER A 136 21.74 -21.35 3.34
N GLN A 137 21.91 -20.67 2.19
CA GLN A 137 22.89 -21.02 1.18
C GLN A 137 24.33 -20.82 1.67
N GLY A 138 24.57 -19.76 2.46
CA GLY A 138 25.85 -19.51 3.13
C GLY A 138 26.15 -20.50 4.26
N TYR A 139 25.12 -21.05 4.90
CA TYR A 139 25.24 -22.02 6.00
C TYR A 139 25.93 -23.31 5.57
N THR A 140 25.80 -23.70 4.30
CA THR A 140 26.55 -24.85 3.73
C THR A 140 28.07 -24.65 3.69
N THR A 141 28.59 -23.43 3.93
CA THR A 141 30.03 -23.12 3.79
C THR A 141 30.72 -22.65 5.08
N SER A 142 30.01 -22.18 6.11
CA SER A 142 30.66 -21.73 7.36
C SER A 142 29.78 -21.93 8.60
N HIS A 143 30.34 -22.64 9.58
CA HIS A 143 29.68 -23.23 10.76
C HIS A 143 29.46 -22.22 11.91
N TYR A 144 29.05 -20.98 11.63
CA TYR A 144 28.71 -19.97 12.64
C TYR A 144 27.25 -19.52 12.48
N GLN A 145 26.39 -19.99 13.39
CA GLN A 145 24.98 -19.61 13.51
C GLN A 145 24.88 -18.17 14.02
N ALA A 146 24.79 -17.18 13.14
CA ALA A 146 24.17 -15.92 13.55
C ALA A 146 22.69 -16.25 13.76
N GLU A 147 22.20 -16.18 15.00
CA GLU A 147 20.81 -16.41 15.38
C GLU A 147 19.86 -15.62 14.47
N ILE A 148 19.35 -16.27 13.42
CA ILE A 148 18.44 -15.68 12.42
C ILE A 148 17.19 -15.16 13.12
N SER A 149 16.75 -15.84 14.18
CA SER A 149 15.68 -15.42 15.08
C SER A 149 15.96 -14.05 15.73
N TRP A 150 17.19 -13.78 16.14
CA TRP A 150 17.58 -12.52 16.78
C TRP A 150 17.60 -11.35 15.79
N LEU A 151 18.11 -11.57 14.58
CA LEU A 151 18.13 -10.56 13.52
C LEU A 151 16.74 -10.26 12.97
N CYS A 152 15.91 -11.29 12.78
CA CYS A 152 14.50 -11.11 12.40
C CYS A 152 13.74 -10.37 13.50
N PHE A 153 13.91 -10.75 14.76
CA PHE A 153 13.32 -10.05 15.90
C PHE A 153 13.74 -8.58 15.94
N TRP A 154 15.02 -8.26 15.72
CA TRP A 154 15.53 -6.89 15.71
C TRP A 154 14.99 -6.06 14.54
N SER A 155 14.92 -6.62 13.33
CA SER A 155 14.31 -5.95 12.17
C SER A 155 12.80 -5.72 12.34
N PHE A 156 12.07 -6.68 12.94
CA PHE A 156 10.65 -6.49 13.26
C PHE A 156 10.42 -5.46 14.38
N MET A 157 11.31 -5.41 15.38
CA MET A 157 11.29 -4.40 16.45
C MET A 157 11.52 -2.99 15.90
N GLU A 158 12.59 -2.75 15.13
CA GLU A 158 12.86 -1.42 14.60
C GLU A 158 11.73 -0.92 13.68
N PHE A 159 11.12 -1.83 12.91
CA PHE A 159 10.00 -1.48 12.04
C PHE A 159 8.72 -1.14 12.83
N SER A 160 8.42 -1.90 13.88
CA SER A 160 7.27 -1.64 14.76
C SER A 160 7.45 -0.35 15.57
N ILE A 161 8.68 -0.07 16.01
CA ILE A 161 9.04 1.15 16.73
C ILE A 161 8.92 2.37 15.79
N ALA A 162 9.37 2.27 14.54
CA ALA A 162 9.21 3.34 13.56
C ALA A 162 7.74 3.65 13.24
N PHE A 163 6.89 2.62 13.13
CA PHE A 163 5.46 2.81 12.91
C PHE A 163 4.74 3.41 14.13
N ALA A 164 5.11 2.98 15.35
CA ALA A 164 4.58 3.51 16.60
C ALA A 164 5.05 4.96 16.85
N ALA A 165 6.31 5.26 16.54
CA ALA A 165 6.86 6.62 16.59
C ALA A 165 6.17 7.53 15.57
N GLY A 166 5.92 7.05 14.34
CA GLY A 166 5.15 7.78 13.34
C GLY A 166 3.73 8.08 13.81
N LYS A 167 3.04 7.13 14.44
CA LYS A 167 1.71 7.36 15.04
C LYS A 167 1.74 8.41 16.16
N HIS A 168 2.80 8.41 16.98
CA HIS A 168 3.00 9.35 18.07
C HIS A 168 3.29 10.78 17.54
N GLU A 169 4.10 10.92 16.50
CA GLU A 169 4.40 12.21 15.87
C GLU A 169 3.16 12.85 15.22
N TYR A 170 2.33 12.05 14.53
CA TYR A 170 1.04 12.52 13.98
C TYR A 170 0.04 12.94 15.06
N GLY A 171 0.02 12.26 16.21
CA GLY A 171 -0.80 12.66 17.36
C GLY A 171 -0.35 14.01 17.94
N THR A 172 0.97 14.20 18.11
CA THR A 172 1.52 15.43 18.70
C THR A 172 1.46 16.67 17.79
N LEU A 173 1.31 16.49 16.47
CA LEU A 173 1.04 17.59 15.53
C LEU A 173 -0.44 18.01 15.56
N ASN A 174 -1.36 17.05 15.74
CA ASN A 174 -2.79 17.32 15.85
C ASN A 174 -3.17 18.04 17.16
N ASP A 175 -2.38 17.90 18.23
CA ASP A 175 -2.53 18.66 19.48
C ASP A 175 -1.83 20.02 19.49
N ARG A 176 -0.99 20.32 18.48
CA ARG A 176 -0.28 21.60 18.36
C ARG A 176 -0.95 22.59 17.40
N ASP A 177 -2.12 22.26 16.86
CA ASP A 177 -2.93 23.17 16.05
C ASP A 177 -3.58 24.25 16.96
N PRO A 178 -3.19 25.54 16.83
CA PRO A 178 -3.70 26.63 17.65
C PRO A 178 -5.17 27.00 17.37
N SER A 179 -5.87 26.28 16.46
CA SER A 179 -7.28 26.51 16.14
C SER A 179 -8.29 25.88 17.11
N LYS A 180 -7.84 25.10 18.10
CA LYS A 180 -8.69 24.45 19.12
C LYS A 180 -8.73 25.15 20.49
N GLN A 181 -8.12 26.33 20.62
CA GLN A 181 -8.11 27.12 21.85
C GLN A 181 -8.78 28.47 21.62
#